data_AF-A0A7K4HL14-F1
#
_entry.id   AF-A0A7K4HL14-F1
#
_cell.length_a   1.000
_cell.length_b   1.000
_cell.length_c   1.000
_cell.angle_alpha   90.00
_cell.angle_beta   90.00
_cell.angle_gamma   90.00
#
_symmetry.space_group_name_H-M   'P 1'
#
loop_
_entity.id
_entity.type
_entity.pdbx_description
1 polymer ?
#
loop_
_entity_poly.entity_id
_entity_poly.type
_entity_poly.pdbx_seq_one_letter_code
_entity_poly.pdbx_strand_id
1 'polypeptide(L)' 'MRDPHVESLRFRLKTAATTNYENPPAVKFIRDEFECHLNDGVLTCHMREHYSALGEA' A
#
# COMPACT_ATOMS: atom_id res chain seq x y z
N MET A 1 -15.20 -2.33 21.57
CA MET A 1 -13.73 -2.37 21.43
C MET A 1 -13.41 -1.59 20.16
N ARG A 2 -12.73 -0.43 20.26
CA ARG A 2 -12.27 0.32 19.07
C ARG A 2 -10.93 -0.30 18.70
N ASP A 3 -10.94 -1.29 17.82
CA ASP A 3 -9.71 -1.84 17.26
C ASP A 3 -9.21 -0.87 16.19
N PRO A 4 -8.08 -0.16 16.40
CA PRO A 4 -7.58 0.78 15.41
C PRO A 4 -7.02 0.01 14.21
N HIS A 5 -7.76 0.02 13.10
CA HIS A 5 -7.30 -0.53 11.84
C HIS A 5 -6.50 0.48 11.03
N VAL A 6 -5.42 0.01 10.41
CA VAL A 6 -4.69 0.79 9.43
C VAL A 6 -5.36 0.60 8.07
N GLU A 7 -6.07 1.62 7.59
CA GLU A 7 -6.73 1.57 6.27
C GLU A 7 -5.74 1.76 5.11
N SER A 8 -4.70 2.58 5.31
CA SER A 8 -3.70 2.82 4.29
C SER A 8 -2.34 3.22 4.87
N LEU A 9 -1.28 2.83 4.15
CA LEU A 9 0.08 3.26 4.39
C LEU A 9 0.61 3.99 3.16
N ARG A 10 1.30 5.10 3.37
CA ARG A 10 1.93 5.88 2.28
C ARG A 10 3.41 6.04 2.56
N PHE A 11 4.21 5.63 1.59
CA PHE A 11 5.67 5.71 1.65
C PHE A 11 6.18 6.60 0.54
N ARG A 12 6.95 7.63 0.92
CA ARG A 12 7.71 8.42 -0.05
C ARG A 12 9.05 7.74 -0.30
N LEU A 13 9.21 7.19 -1.48
CA LEU A 13 10.44 6.51 -1.88
C LEU A 13 11.53 7.54 -2.14
N LYS A 14 12.72 7.29 -1.58
CA LYS A 14 13.93 8.01 -1.98
C LYS A 14 14.53 7.27 -3.17
N THR A 15 14.46 7.88 -4.34
CA THR A 15 15.03 7.35 -5.59
C THR A 15 16.18 8.25 -6.07
N ALA A 16 16.92 7.77 -7.07
CA ALA A 16 17.92 8.59 -7.72
C ALA A 16 17.23 9.73 -8.49
N ALA A 17 17.91 10.87 -8.63
CA ALA A 17 17.37 12.03 -9.36
C ALA A 17 17.08 11.75 -10.85
N THR A 18 17.63 10.66 -11.39
CA THR A 18 17.45 10.21 -12.77
C THR A 18 16.32 9.20 -12.94
N THR A 19 15.62 8.84 -11.86
CA THR A 19 14.48 7.91 -11.95
C THR A 19 13.27 8.63 -12.56
N ASN A 20 12.81 8.13 -13.71
CA ASN A 20 11.60 8.60 -14.37
C ASN A 20 10.44 7.62 -14.13
N TYR A 21 9.24 8.16 -13.90
CA TYR A 21 8.00 7.40 -13.78
C TYR A 21 7.18 7.63 -15.05
N GLU A 22 6.85 6.56 -15.79
CA GLU A 22 5.95 6.65 -16.93
C GLU A 22 4.49 6.53 -16.44
N ASN A 23 3.63 7.49 -16.83
CA ASN A 23 2.22 7.60 -16.43
C ASN A 23 1.35 7.61 -17.70
N PRO A 24 0.27 6.80 -17.83
CA PRO A 24 -0.55 6.23 -16.75
C PRO A 24 -0.64 4.69 -16.65
N PRO A 25 -0.97 4.12 -15.46
CA PRO A 25 -0.42 4.38 -14.14
C PRO A 25 0.55 3.26 -13.68
N ALA A 26 1.56 3.69 -12.93
CA ALA A 26 2.71 2.90 -12.53
C ALA A 26 2.35 1.75 -11.54
N VAL A 27 2.82 0.56 -11.90
CA VAL A 27 2.88 -0.69 -11.11
C VAL A 27 1.76 -0.85 -10.06
N LYS A 28 0.68 -1.52 -10.46
CA LYS A 28 -0.32 -2.06 -9.54
C LYS A 28 0.09 -3.46 -9.08
N PHE A 29 0.14 -3.66 -7.78
CA PHE A 29 0.41 -4.96 -7.18
C PHE A 29 -0.73 -5.32 -6.23
N ILE A 30 -1.35 -6.49 -6.44
CA ILE A 30 -2.51 -6.93 -5.67
C ILE A 30 -2.13 -8.21 -4.94
N ARG A 31 -2.36 -8.23 -3.63
CA ARG A 31 -2.42 -9.45 -2.81
C ARG A 31 -3.81 -9.57 -2.21
N ASP A 32 -4.06 -10.72 -1.60
CA ASP A 32 -5.33 -10.98 -0.92
C ASP A 32 -5.51 -9.98 0.24
N GLU A 33 -4.43 -9.69 0.97
CA GLU A 33 -4.46 -8.85 2.16
C GLU A 33 -4.49 -7.33 1.86
N PHE A 34 -3.82 -6.90 0.79
CA PHE A 34 -3.66 -5.49 0.45
C PHE A 34 -3.41 -5.27 -1.05
N GLU A 35 -3.68 -4.06 -1.51
CA GLU A 35 -3.28 -3.61 -2.85
C GLU A 35 -2.35 -2.40 -2.76
N CYS A 36 -1.39 -2.34 -3.69
CA CYS A 36 -0.40 -1.29 -3.78
C CYS A 36 -0.46 -0.56 -5.12
N HIS A 37 -0.32 0.76 -5.07
CA HIS A 37 -0.12 1.63 -6.22
C HIS A 37 1.14 2.45 -6.02
N LEU A 38 2.02 2.48 -7.01
CA LEU A 38 3.19 3.36 -7.04
C LEU A 38 2.91 4.50 -8.03
N ASN A 39 2.87 5.74 -7.55
CA ASN A 39 2.77 6.89 -8.44
C ASN A 39 3.74 7.99 -8.00
N ASP A 40 4.53 8.52 -8.94
CA ASP A 40 5.42 9.66 -8.73
C ASP A 40 6.30 9.55 -7.46
N GLY A 41 6.87 8.35 -7.24
CA GLY A 41 7.71 8.06 -6.08
C GLY A 41 6.98 7.89 -4.75
N VAL A 42 5.65 7.84 -4.77
CA VAL A 42 4.82 7.51 -3.60
C VAL A 42 4.21 6.12 -3.77
N LEU A 43 4.58 5.20 -2.90
CA LEU A 43 3.93 3.90 -2.77
C LEU A 43 2.78 4.02 -1.78
N THR A 44 1.57 3.73 -2.24
CA THR A 44 0.37 3.67 -1.41
C THR A 44 -0.10 2.23 -1.30
N CYS A 45 -0.22 1.72 -0.08
CA CYS A 45 -0.78 0.41 0.22
C CYS A 45 -2.16 0.60 0.85
N HIS A 46 -3.20 0.00 0.28
CA HIS A 46 -4.56 -0.04 0.82
C HIS A 46 -4.83 -1.43 1.40
N MET A 47 -5.15 -1.49 2.69
CA MET A 47 -5.50 -2.74 3.36
C MET A 47 -6.92 -3.14 2.94
N ARG A 48 -7.10 -4.38 2.49
CA ARG A 48 -8.39 -4.88 1.99
C ARG A 48 -9.25 -5.47 3.09
N GLU A 49 -8.64 -6.20 4.02
CA GLU A 49 -9.33 -6.83 5.14
C GLU A 49 -8.76 -6.43 6.50
N HIS A 50 -9.68 -6.33 7.45
CA HIS A 50 -9.40 -6.22 8.86
C HIS A 50 -8.99 -7.60 9.40
N TYR A 51 -7.70 -7.95 9.28
CA TYR A 51 -7.16 -9.09 10.01
C TYR A 51 -7.07 -8.73 11.50
N SER A 52 -8.23 -8.68 12.17
CA SER A 52 -8.26 -8.80 13.62
C SER A 52 -7.61 -10.13 13.94
N ALA A 53 -6.47 -10.12 14.63
CA ALA A 53 -5.87 -11.32 15.18
C ALA A 53 -6.79 -11.87 16.29
N LEU A 54 -7.90 -12.48 15.89
CA LEU A 54 -8.74 -13.32 16.73
C LEU A 54 -9.00 -14.62 15.97
N GLY A 55 -7.91 -15.32 15.69
CA GLY A 55 -7.92 -16.77 15.56
C GLY A 55 -7.59 -17.39 16.92
N GLU A 56 -8.52 -17.28 17.88
CA GLU A 56 -8.64 -18.31 18.92
C GLU A 56 -9.81 -19.21 18.51
N ALA A 57 -9.50 -20.38 17.93
CA ALA A 57 -10.24 -21.64 18.04
C ALA A 57 -9.46 -22.76 17.32
#